data_AF-A0A383BPA0-F1
#
_entry.id   AF-A0A383BPA0-F1
#
_cell.length_a   1.000
_cell.length_b   1.000
_cell.length_c   1.000
_cell.angle_alpha   90.00
_cell.angle_beta   90.00
_cell.angle_gamma   90.00
#
_symmetry.space_group_name_H-M   'P 1'
#
loop_
_entity.id
_entity.type
_entity.pdbx_description
1 polymer ?
#
loop_
_entity_poly.entity_id
_entity_poly.type
_entity_poly.pdbx_seq_one_letter_code
_entity_poly.pdbx_strand_id
1 'polypeptide(L)'
;AASAPHDKGDEPVYPGTCRPTPGQAAMFDIEAATHLNWRFRVPDGQTVAFEDGRFGSQSFLAGDDFGDFVLWRHDDVPSYQLAVVADDHDMGITEVVRGADLLKCTARQLLIYDALGWKAPAFHHCPLVKNDSGQRLAKRDNALNLRAMRESGTTPDEIRLRFTE
;
A
#
# COMPACT_ATOMS: atom_id res chain seq x y z
N ALA A 1 -12.53 0.67 2.08
CA ALA A 1 -11.26 -0.01 2.47
C ALA A 1 -10.94 0.28 3.93
N ALA A 2 -10.36 -0.69 4.65
CA ALA A 2 -9.68 -0.41 5.92
C ALA A 2 -8.48 0.51 5.65
N SER A 3 -8.10 1.36 6.62
CA SER A 3 -7.08 2.40 6.48
C SER A 3 -5.80 1.93 5.78
N ALA A 4 -5.21 2.80 4.94
CA ALA A 4 -3.93 2.54 4.29
C ALA A 4 -2.82 2.24 5.33
N PRO A 5 -1.88 1.33 5.03
CA PRO A 5 -0.76 1.05 5.91
C PRO A 5 0.02 2.32 6.26
N HIS A 6 0.48 2.42 7.49
CA HIS A 6 1.40 3.46 7.92
C HIS A 6 2.75 2.82 8.21
N ASP A 7 3.82 3.48 7.76
CA ASP A 7 5.24 3.09 7.89
C ASP A 7 5.77 3.00 9.35
N LYS A 8 4.90 2.82 10.34
CA LYS A 8 5.29 2.68 11.73
C LYS A 8 5.69 1.22 12.00
N GLY A 9 6.93 0.92 11.68
CA GLY A 9 7.58 -0.37 11.94
C GLY A 9 7.28 -1.40 10.85
N ASP A 10 8.27 -2.25 10.58
CA ASP A 10 8.07 -3.41 9.70
C ASP A 10 6.92 -4.23 10.26
N GLU A 11 5.80 -4.23 9.53
CA GLU A 11 4.69 -5.13 9.77
C GLU A 11 5.27 -6.54 9.85
N PRO A 12 5.06 -7.27 10.97
CA PRO A 12 5.68 -8.57 11.14
C PRO A 12 5.24 -9.48 10.00
N VAL A 13 6.23 -10.09 9.34
CA VAL A 13 6.02 -11.05 8.26
C VAL A 13 5.21 -12.21 8.82
N TYR A 14 4.06 -12.47 8.21
CA TYR A 14 3.19 -13.56 8.66
C TYR A 14 3.95 -14.91 8.55
N PRO A 15 4.00 -15.72 9.62
CA PRO A 15 4.83 -16.94 9.66
C PRO A 15 4.33 -18.08 8.75
N GLY A 16 3.25 -17.89 8.00
CA GLY A 16 2.75 -18.89 7.05
C GLY A 16 2.03 -20.08 7.69
N THR A 17 1.65 -19.99 8.98
CA THR A 17 1.06 -21.12 9.74
C THR A 17 -0.22 -21.68 9.15
N CYS A 18 -0.98 -20.87 8.40
CA CYS A 18 -2.21 -21.28 7.72
C CYS A 18 -2.02 -21.55 6.21
N ARG A 19 -0.79 -21.60 5.69
CA ARG A 19 -0.56 -21.97 4.29
C ARG A 19 -0.96 -23.43 4.07
N PRO A 20 -1.78 -23.75 3.06
CA PRO A 20 -2.03 -25.13 2.70
C PRO A 20 -0.76 -25.78 2.15
N THR A 21 -0.65 -27.10 2.28
CA THR A 21 0.39 -27.88 1.63
C THR A 21 0.34 -27.61 0.11
N PRO A 22 1.49 -27.39 -0.56
CA PRO A 22 1.51 -27.21 -2.01
C PRO A 22 0.75 -28.31 -2.74
N GLY A 23 -0.16 -27.93 -3.65
CA GLY A 23 -1.00 -28.87 -4.40
C GLY A 23 -2.28 -29.30 -3.69
N GLN A 24 -2.52 -28.86 -2.46
CA GLN A 24 -3.81 -29.02 -1.78
C GLN A 24 -4.53 -27.68 -1.75
N ALA A 25 -5.75 -27.63 -2.29
CA ALA A 25 -6.65 -26.53 -1.96
C ALA A 25 -6.97 -26.65 -0.47
N ALA A 26 -6.90 -25.53 0.25
CA ALA A 26 -7.45 -25.50 1.60
C ALA A 26 -8.96 -25.72 1.48
N MET A 27 -9.45 -26.88 1.91
CA MET A 27 -10.87 -27.15 2.01
C MET A 27 -11.38 -26.43 3.25
N PHE A 28 -11.88 -25.22 3.07
CA PHE A 28 -12.65 -24.53 4.09
C PHE A 28 -14.13 -24.71 3.79
N ASP A 29 -14.88 -25.04 4.82
CA ASP A 29 -16.33 -24.91 4.77
C ASP A 29 -16.66 -23.42 4.54
N ILE A 30 -17.39 -23.13 3.46
CA ILE A 30 -17.73 -21.75 3.06
C ILE A 30 -18.56 -21.07 4.17
N GLU A 31 -19.36 -21.83 4.93
CA GLU A 31 -20.11 -21.28 6.06
C GLU A 31 -19.17 -20.87 7.21
N ALA A 32 -18.11 -21.64 7.48
CA ALA A 32 -17.08 -21.30 8.45
C ALA A 32 -16.12 -20.18 7.96
N ALA A 33 -15.98 -20.03 6.64
CA ALA A 33 -15.11 -19.01 6.03
C ALA A 33 -15.60 -17.57 6.27
N THR A 34 -16.86 -17.38 6.66
CA THR A 34 -17.44 -16.08 7.03
C THR A 34 -16.79 -15.43 8.25
N HIS A 35 -15.95 -16.16 8.98
CA HIS A 35 -15.22 -15.65 10.15
C HIS A 35 -13.69 -15.69 10.00
N LEU A 36 -13.18 -15.88 8.77
CA LEU A 36 -11.75 -15.98 8.50
C LEU A 36 -11.21 -14.77 7.73
N ASN A 37 -9.94 -14.45 7.97
CA ASN A 37 -9.22 -13.51 7.13
C ASN A 37 -8.57 -14.27 5.97
N TRP A 38 -8.81 -13.81 4.75
CA TRP A 38 -8.14 -14.29 3.55
C TRP A 38 -6.82 -13.56 3.39
N ARG A 39 -5.76 -14.30 3.07
CA ARG A 39 -4.44 -13.73 2.80
C ARG A 39 -4.00 -14.07 1.38
N PHE A 40 -3.27 -13.14 0.78
CA PHE A 40 -2.56 -13.40 -0.46
C PHE A 40 -1.33 -14.25 -0.13
N ARG A 41 -1.19 -15.42 -0.76
CA ARG A 41 0.00 -16.26 -0.63
C ARG A 41 1.10 -15.68 -1.51
N VAL A 42 2.12 -15.09 -0.90
CA VAL A 42 3.23 -14.54 -1.67
C VAL A 42 4.13 -15.65 -2.22
N PRO A 43 4.73 -15.46 -3.42
CA PRO A 43 5.71 -16.37 -3.98
C PRO A 43 7.07 -16.15 -3.33
N ASP A 44 7.38 -16.86 -2.24
CA ASP A 44 8.63 -16.67 -1.49
C ASP A 44 9.87 -16.74 -2.39
N GLY A 45 10.83 -15.85 -2.16
CA GLY A 45 12.08 -15.75 -2.91
C GLY A 45 11.94 -15.06 -4.28
N GLN A 46 10.72 -14.74 -4.71
CA GLN A 46 10.52 -13.93 -5.92
C GLN A 46 10.87 -12.47 -5.63
N THR A 47 11.74 -11.90 -6.46
CA THR A 47 11.97 -10.46 -6.50
C THR A 47 10.83 -9.78 -7.27
N VAL A 48 10.14 -8.86 -6.61
CA VAL A 48 9.17 -7.96 -7.24
C VAL A 48 9.87 -6.64 -7.50
N ALA A 49 10.11 -6.34 -8.78
CA ALA A 49 10.78 -5.13 -9.22
C ALA A 49 9.86 -4.27 -10.09
N PHE A 50 10.01 -2.95 -9.99
CA PHE A 50 9.30 -1.98 -10.83
C PHE A 50 10.10 -0.69 -10.98
N GLU A 51 9.81 0.06 -12.04
CA GLU A 51 10.36 1.40 -12.24
C GLU A 51 9.42 2.43 -11.64
N ASP A 52 9.94 3.26 -10.73
CA ASP A 52 9.24 4.43 -10.22
C ASP A 52 9.69 5.70 -10.94
N GLY A 53 8.75 6.54 -11.35
CA GLY A 53 9.05 7.77 -12.09
C GLY A 53 9.95 8.78 -11.35
N ARG A 54 10.02 8.73 -10.01
CA ARG A 54 10.86 9.61 -9.19
C ARG A 54 12.01 8.88 -8.51
N PHE A 55 11.74 7.71 -7.97
CA PHE A 55 12.70 6.93 -7.18
C PHE A 55 13.50 5.92 -8.02
N GLY A 56 13.21 5.79 -9.32
CA GLY A 56 13.88 4.87 -10.23
C GLY A 56 13.58 3.41 -9.92
N SER A 57 14.48 2.51 -10.30
CA SER A 57 14.32 1.07 -10.09
C SER A 57 14.14 0.71 -8.61
N GLN A 58 13.02 0.08 -8.29
CA GLN A 58 12.69 -0.44 -6.98
C GLN A 58 12.65 -1.97 -7.02
N SER A 59 13.04 -2.62 -5.93
CA SER A 59 13.10 -4.08 -5.84
C SER A 59 12.81 -4.52 -4.41
N PHE A 60 11.91 -5.49 -4.25
CA PHE A 60 11.52 -6.08 -2.97
C PHE A 60 11.50 -7.61 -3.07
N LEU A 61 12.03 -8.30 -2.08
CA LEU A 61 12.06 -9.76 -1.99
C LEU A 61 10.82 -10.29 -1.25
N ALA A 62 9.95 -10.99 -1.96
CA ALA A 62 8.77 -11.61 -1.37
C ALA A 62 9.17 -12.71 -0.37
N GLY A 63 8.53 -12.71 0.80
CA GLY A 63 8.87 -13.57 1.94
C GLY A 63 9.88 -12.96 2.92
N ASP A 64 10.61 -11.91 2.52
CA ASP A 64 11.60 -11.21 3.35
C ASP A 64 11.17 -9.76 3.64
N ASP A 65 11.05 -8.94 2.59
CA ASP A 65 10.60 -7.54 2.71
C ASP A 65 9.11 -7.43 3.08
N PHE A 66 8.32 -8.44 2.71
CA PHE A 66 6.92 -8.61 3.07
C PHE A 66 6.48 -10.07 2.93
N GLY A 67 5.53 -10.51 3.76
CA GLY A 67 4.94 -11.86 3.70
C GLY A 67 3.50 -11.88 3.21
N ASP A 68 2.81 -13.00 3.48
CA ASP A 68 1.38 -13.16 3.17
C ASP A 68 0.55 -12.07 3.86
N PHE A 69 0.07 -11.11 3.07
CA PHE A 69 -0.71 -10.00 3.57
C PHE A 69 -2.20 -10.31 3.48
N VAL A 70 -2.99 -9.68 4.36
CA VAL A 70 -4.45 -9.82 4.33
C VAL A 70 -4.98 -9.25 3.02
N LEU A 71 -5.81 -10.03 2.34
CA LEU A 71 -6.50 -9.68 1.10
C LEU A 71 -7.96 -9.28 1.39
N TRP A 72 -8.63 -10.06 2.25
CA TRP A 72 -10.01 -9.84 2.70
C TRP A 72 -10.11 -10.16 4.19
N ARG A 73 -10.80 -9.32 4.96
CA ARG A 73 -10.94 -9.52 6.40
C ARG A 73 -12.18 -10.34 6.73
N HIS A 74 -12.18 -10.96 7.90
CA HIS A 74 -13.32 -11.71 8.45
C HIS A 74 -14.58 -10.86 8.66
N ASP A 75 -14.45 -9.53 8.74
CA ASP A 75 -15.57 -8.60 8.88
C ASP A 75 -16.08 -8.08 7.52
N ASP A 76 -15.83 -8.84 6.46
CA ASP A 76 -16.25 -8.58 5.08
C ASP A 76 -15.74 -7.26 4.48
N VAL A 77 -14.52 -6.88 4.85
CA VAL A 77 -13.88 -5.67 4.33
C VAL A 77 -12.62 -6.04 3.53
N PRO A 78 -12.49 -5.59 2.27
CA PRO A 78 -11.27 -5.79 1.51
C PRO A 78 -10.10 -5.03 2.13
N SER A 79 -8.91 -5.61 1.99
CA SER A 79 -7.66 -4.92 2.29
C SER A 79 -7.48 -3.69 1.40
N TYR A 80 -6.65 -2.75 1.85
CA TYR A 80 -6.20 -1.64 1.03
C TYR A 80 -5.56 -2.11 -0.29
N GLN A 81 -4.80 -3.22 -0.25
CA GLN A 81 -4.08 -3.72 -1.42
C GLN A 81 -5.04 -4.20 -2.51
N LEU A 82 -6.06 -4.98 -2.14
CA LEU A 82 -7.07 -5.46 -3.11
C LEU A 82 -7.94 -4.31 -3.61
N ALA A 83 -8.45 -3.48 -2.70
CA ALA A 83 -9.37 -2.41 -3.06
C ALA A 83 -8.74 -1.44 -4.07
N VAL A 84 -7.50 -1.02 -3.85
CA VAL A 84 -6.80 -0.13 -4.78
C VAL A 84 -6.60 -0.78 -6.14
N VAL A 85 -6.15 -2.03 -6.20
CA VAL A 85 -5.89 -2.72 -7.48
C VAL A 85 -7.18 -2.88 -8.29
N ALA A 86 -8.28 -3.26 -7.63
CA ALA A 86 -9.58 -3.40 -8.26
C ALA A 86 -10.11 -2.04 -8.76
N ASP A 87 -10.13 -1.03 -7.89
CA ASP A 87 -10.64 0.30 -8.23
C ASP A 87 -9.80 0.96 -9.33
N ASP A 88 -8.47 0.90 -9.26
CA ASP A 88 -7.57 1.46 -10.28
C ASP A 88 -7.78 0.78 -11.64
N HIS A 89 -7.98 -0.55 -11.67
CA HIS A 89 -8.28 -1.28 -12.89
C HIS A 89 -9.64 -0.89 -13.48
N ASP A 90 -10.69 -0.94 -12.67
CA ASP A 90 -12.07 -0.67 -13.09
C ASP A 90 -12.26 0.78 -13.54
N MET A 91 -11.52 1.72 -12.93
CA MET A 91 -11.51 3.13 -13.31
C MET A 91 -10.57 3.46 -14.47
N GLY A 92 -9.77 2.49 -14.95
CA GLY A 92 -8.83 2.69 -16.05
C GLY A 92 -7.67 3.63 -15.71
N ILE A 93 -7.22 3.63 -14.46
CA ILE A 93 -6.07 4.42 -14.02
C ILE A 93 -4.81 3.93 -14.73
N THR A 94 -4.08 4.88 -15.32
CA THR A 94 -2.85 4.59 -16.09
C THR A 94 -1.58 5.05 -15.38
N GLU A 95 -1.69 5.99 -14.45
CA GLU A 95 -0.59 6.52 -13.64
C GLU A 95 -1.06 6.77 -12.21
N VAL A 96 -0.29 6.31 -11.23
CA VAL A 96 -0.55 6.45 -9.81
C VAL A 96 0.52 7.33 -9.18
N VAL A 97 0.10 8.50 -8.67
CA VAL A 97 0.96 9.45 -7.97
C VAL A 97 0.59 9.48 -6.48
N ARG A 98 1.51 9.04 -5.61
CA ARG A 98 1.24 8.91 -4.15
C ARG A 98 2.51 9.00 -3.29
N GLY A 99 2.38 9.09 -1.97
CA GLY A 99 3.54 9.24 -1.07
C GLY A 99 4.48 8.02 -1.06
N ALA A 100 5.79 8.27 -0.94
CA ALA A 100 6.85 7.25 -0.96
C ALA A 100 6.77 6.21 0.17
N ASP A 101 5.97 6.47 1.21
CA ASP A 101 5.66 5.47 2.24
C ASP A 101 4.86 4.27 1.71
N LEU A 102 4.33 4.36 0.48
CA LEU A 102 3.57 3.31 -0.18
C LEU A 102 4.38 2.49 -1.19
N LEU A 103 5.71 2.68 -1.29
CA LEU A 103 6.56 1.92 -2.21
C LEU A 103 6.46 0.39 -1.97
N LYS A 104 6.52 -0.05 -0.70
CA LYS A 104 6.33 -1.46 -0.34
C LYS A 104 4.92 -1.97 -0.67
N CYS A 105 3.91 -1.10 -0.61
CA CYS A 105 2.54 -1.46 -1.03
C CYS A 105 2.47 -1.71 -2.54
N THR A 106 3.20 -0.94 -3.35
CA THR A 106 3.30 -1.15 -4.80
C THR A 106 3.76 -2.57 -5.12
N ALA A 107 4.80 -3.08 -4.46
CA ALA A 107 5.25 -4.46 -4.66
C ALA A 107 4.14 -5.50 -4.37
N ARG A 108 3.38 -5.33 -3.29
CA ARG A 108 2.25 -6.22 -2.96
C ARG A 108 1.12 -6.12 -3.99
N GLN A 109 0.83 -4.91 -4.46
CA GLN A 109 -0.22 -4.65 -5.45
C GLN A 109 0.14 -5.22 -6.83
N LEU A 110 1.41 -5.16 -7.23
CA LEU A 110 1.91 -5.78 -8.46
C LEU A 110 1.70 -7.30 -8.47
N LEU A 111 1.87 -7.97 -7.33
CA LEU A 111 1.55 -9.40 -7.23
C LEU A 111 0.06 -9.70 -7.45
N ILE A 112 -0.83 -8.79 -7.02
CA ILE A 112 -2.27 -8.94 -7.27
C ILE A 112 -2.58 -8.69 -8.75
N TYR A 113 -2.03 -7.64 -9.36
CA TYR A 113 -2.17 -7.39 -10.80
C TYR A 113 -1.75 -8.61 -11.63
N ASP A 114 -0.58 -9.18 -11.32
CA ASP A 114 -0.07 -10.38 -11.98
C ASP A 114 -1.00 -11.59 -11.81
N ALA A 115 -1.45 -11.86 -10.58
CA ALA A 115 -2.37 -12.95 -10.29
C ALA A 115 -3.74 -12.82 -11.00
N LEU A 116 -4.18 -11.60 -11.27
CA LEU A 116 -5.43 -11.32 -11.98
C LEU A 116 -5.25 -11.21 -13.50
N GLY A 117 -4.00 -11.26 -14.00
CA GLY A 117 -3.69 -11.08 -15.43
C GLY A 117 -3.96 -9.65 -15.92
N TRP A 118 -3.92 -8.68 -15.02
CA TRP A 118 -4.20 -7.27 -15.31
C TRP A 118 -2.91 -6.47 -15.52
N LYS A 119 -2.99 -5.46 -16.38
CA LYS A 119 -1.89 -4.52 -16.58
C LYS A 119 -1.86 -3.49 -15.44
N ALA A 120 -0.75 -3.41 -14.73
CA ALA A 120 -0.52 -2.39 -13.71
C ALA A 120 -0.31 -1.00 -14.34
N PRO A 121 -0.69 0.09 -13.63
CA PRO A 121 -0.39 1.46 -14.04
C PRO A 121 1.11 1.77 -13.88
N ALA A 122 1.54 2.91 -14.44
CA ALA A 122 2.82 3.51 -14.08
C ALA A 122 2.75 4.08 -12.64
N PHE A 123 3.86 4.05 -11.93
CA PHE A 123 3.94 4.57 -10.56
C PHE A 123 4.92 5.73 -10.47
N HIS A 124 4.54 6.76 -9.73
CA HIS A 124 5.40 7.89 -9.39
C HIS A 124 5.20 8.26 -7.92
N HIS A 125 6.19 7.97 -7.08
CA HIS A 125 6.08 8.26 -5.66
C HIS A 125 6.62 9.67 -5.33
N CYS A 126 5.90 10.38 -4.47
CA CYS A 126 6.27 11.71 -3.98
C CYS A 126 7.04 11.62 -2.67
N PRO A 127 8.13 12.40 -2.48
CA PRO A 127 8.81 12.51 -1.20
C PRO A 127 7.84 12.89 -0.07
N LEU A 128 8.07 12.34 1.11
CA LEU A 128 7.27 12.68 2.29
C LEU A 128 7.60 14.10 2.77
N VAL A 129 6.56 14.86 3.12
CA VAL A 129 6.75 16.19 3.71
C VAL A 129 7.38 16.04 5.10
N LYS A 130 8.46 16.80 5.32
CA LYS A 130 9.23 16.83 6.57
C LYS A 130 9.05 18.18 7.25
N ASN A 131 9.20 18.21 8.58
CA ASN A 131 9.31 19.47 9.33
C ASN A 131 10.71 20.09 9.18
N ASP A 132 10.89 21.27 9.76
CA ASP A 132 12.17 22.01 9.76
C ASP A 132 13.33 21.23 10.40
N SER A 133 13.00 20.25 11.26
CA SER A 133 13.97 19.33 11.87
C SER A 133 14.24 18.08 11.02
N GLY A 134 13.71 18.00 9.80
CA GLY A 134 13.87 16.87 8.88
C GLY A 134 13.05 15.63 9.23
N GLN A 135 12.19 15.69 10.25
CA GLN A 135 11.34 14.57 10.65
C GLN A 135 10.06 14.54 9.81
N ARG A 136 9.61 13.34 9.43
CA ARG A 136 8.35 13.14 8.72
C ARG A 136 7.21 13.77 9.53
N LEU A 137 6.41 14.61 8.86
CA LEU A 137 5.19 15.15 9.46
C LEU A 137 4.19 14.04 9.71
N ALA A 138 3.70 13.97 10.95
CA ALA A 138 2.62 13.09 11.34
C ALA A 138 1.39 13.91 11.71
N LYS A 139 0.20 13.30 11.65
CA LYS A 139 -1.07 13.97 12.00
C LYS A 139 -1.08 14.61 13.39
N ARG A 140 -0.20 14.20 14.30
CA ARG A 140 -0.01 14.79 15.64
C ARG A 140 0.62 16.18 15.63
N ASP A 141 1.30 16.55 14.54
CA ASP A 141 1.98 17.83 14.39
C ASP A 141 0.95 18.88 13.92
N ASN A 142 0.05 19.25 14.84
CA ASN A 142 -1.15 20.07 14.61
C ASN A 142 -0.90 21.39 13.86
N ALA A 143 0.32 21.95 13.94
CA ALA A 143 0.67 23.23 13.34
C ALA A 143 0.64 23.23 11.79
N LEU A 144 0.60 22.06 11.14
CA LEU A 144 0.69 21.93 9.69
C LEU A 144 -0.53 21.26 9.04
N ASN A 145 -1.63 21.12 9.78
CA ASN A 145 -2.88 20.65 9.18
C ASN A 145 -3.54 21.79 8.37
N LEU A 146 -4.17 21.46 7.23
CA LEU A 146 -4.78 22.46 6.32
C LEU A 146 -5.85 23.32 7.00
N ARG A 147 -6.54 22.78 8.00
CA ARG A 147 -7.55 23.51 8.77
C ARG A 147 -6.92 24.63 9.60
N ALA A 148 -5.87 24.31 10.34
CA ALA A 148 -5.12 25.25 11.18
C ALA A 148 -4.44 26.33 10.33
N MET A 149 -3.85 25.96 9.18
CA MET A 149 -3.29 26.93 8.23
C MET A 149 -4.36 27.91 7.71
N ARG A 150 -5.55 27.39 7.39
CA ARG A 150 -6.66 28.23 6.96
C ARG A 150 -7.15 29.15 8.10
N GLU A 151 -7.23 28.63 9.32
CA GLU A 151 -7.61 29.39 10.52
C GLU A 151 -6.57 30.47 10.88
N SER A 152 -5.28 30.25 10.59
CA SER A 152 -4.22 31.25 10.75
C SER A 152 -4.13 32.27 9.61
N GLY A 153 -5.02 32.19 8.60
CA GLY A 153 -5.08 33.12 7.48
C GLY A 153 -4.10 32.81 6.34
N THR A 154 -3.44 31.64 6.35
CA THR A 154 -2.56 31.23 5.25
C THR A 154 -3.38 30.95 4.00
N THR A 155 -3.00 31.55 2.87
CA THR A 155 -3.72 31.41 1.61
C THR A 155 -3.31 30.14 0.85
N PRO A 156 -4.17 29.58 -0.02
CA PRO A 156 -3.80 28.45 -0.87
C PRO A 156 -2.56 28.72 -1.75
N ASP A 157 -2.38 29.94 -2.23
CA ASP A 157 -1.23 30.31 -3.07
C ASP A 157 0.07 30.35 -2.27
N GLU A 158 0.03 30.86 -1.03
CA GLU A 158 1.17 30.77 -0.10
C GLU A 158 1.58 29.33 0.20
N ILE A 159 0.62 28.39 0.23
CA ILE A 159 0.92 26.97 0.41
C ILE A 159 1.56 26.39 -0.86
N ARG A 160 0.99 26.64 -2.04
CA ARG A 160 1.52 26.13 -3.33
C ARG A 160 2.93 26.62 -3.61
N LEU A 161 3.24 27.88 -3.28
CA LEU A 161 4.58 28.46 -3.42
C LEU A 161 5.65 27.73 -2.61
N ARG A 162 5.29 27.03 -1.54
CA ARG A 162 6.23 26.23 -0.73
C ARG A 162 6.60 24.90 -1.37
N PHE A 163 5.88 24.46 -2.40
CA PHE A 163 6.02 23.14 -3.03
C PHE A 163 6.17 23.21 -4.55
N THR A 164 6.52 24.39 -5.08
CA THR A 164 6.84 24.59 -6.50
C THR A 164 8.35 24.42 -6.68
N GLU A 165 8.80 23.17 -6.70
CA GLU A 165 10.15 22.76 -7.15
C GLU A 165 10.04 21.60 -8.15
#